data_AF-A0A2E7MYX4-F1
#
_entry.id   AF-A0A2E7MYX4-F1
#
_cell.length_a   1.000
_cell.length_b   1.000
_cell.length_c   1.000
_cell.angle_alpha   90.00
_cell.angle_beta   90.00
_cell.angle_gamma   90.00
#
_symmetry.space_group_name_H-M   'P 1'
#
loop_
_entity.id
_entity.type
_entity.pdbx_description
1 polymer ?
#
loop_
_entity_poly.entity_id
_entity_poly.type
_entity_poly.pdbx_seq_one_letter_code
_entity_poly.pdbx_strand_id
1 'polypeptide(L)' 'MFKFLAKLFGTSEPKEPVIKAGVVQTGKEPKKFPADSVLKGLTKKELEESARNYGIELDRRKTKVNMISDFKKEYSKK' A
#
# COMPACT_ATOMS: atom_id res chain seq x y z
N MET A 1 38.70 -6.84 24.02
CA MET A 1 37.26 -6.54 24.13
C MET A 1 36.89 -5.56 23.03
N PHE A 2 36.73 -6.05 21.79
CA PHE A 2 36.51 -5.24 20.59
C PHE A 2 35.12 -5.55 20.02
N LYS A 3 34.05 -5.01 20.63
CA LYS A 3 32.69 -5.07 20.08
C LYS A 3 32.44 -3.92 19.09
N PHE A 4 33.34 -3.73 18.13
CA PHE A 4 33.25 -2.67 17.11
C PHE A 4 33.70 -3.11 15.70
N LEU A 5 33.86 -4.42 15.45
CA LEU A 5 34.29 -4.95 14.15
C LEU A 5 33.23 -5.83 13.45
N ALA A 6 31.95 -5.50 13.64
CA ALA A 6 30.82 -6.14 12.95
C ALA A 6 29.94 -5.13 12.20
N LYS A 7 30.53 -3.99 11.76
CA LYS A 7 29.80 -2.89 11.11
C LYS A 7 30.40 -2.41 9.78
N LEU A 8 31.20 -3.19 9.04
CA LEU A 8 31.74 -2.65 7.78
C LEU A 8 31.85 -3.56 6.55
N PHE A 9 31.56 -4.86 6.61
CA PHE A 9 31.61 -5.70 5.40
C PHE A 9 30.47 -6.71 5.36
N GLY A 10 29.45 -6.36 4.59
CA GLY A 10 28.27 -7.17 4.30
C GLY A 10 27.52 -6.64 3.06
N THR A 11 28.27 -6.17 2.08
CA THR A 11 27.88 -6.01 0.66
C THR A 11 27.85 -7.42 0.04
N SER A 12 27.08 -7.79 -0.97
CA SER A 12 26.08 -7.15 -1.83
C SER A 12 25.68 -8.25 -2.81
N GLU A 13 24.41 -8.59 -2.92
CA GLU A 13 23.89 -9.22 -4.14
C GLU A 13 22.65 -8.45 -4.58
N PRO A 14 22.64 -7.94 -5.82
CA PRO A 14 21.49 -7.24 -6.39
C PRO A 14 20.39 -8.27 -6.64
N LYS A 15 19.37 -8.30 -5.77
CA LYS A 15 18.17 -9.06 -6.08
C LYS A 15 17.41 -8.30 -7.15
N GLU A 16 17.60 -8.75 -8.38
CA GLU A 16 16.92 -8.32 -9.60
C GLU A 16 15.41 -8.07 -9.33
N PRO A 17 14.81 -7.07 -9.98
CA PRO A 17 13.38 -6.83 -9.88
C PRO A 17 12.66 -8.01 -10.52
N VAL A 18 12.19 -8.94 -9.69
CA VAL A 18 11.26 -9.97 -10.12
C VAL A 18 9.96 -9.26 -10.49
N ILE A 19 9.84 -8.87 -11.76
CA ILE A 19 8.59 -8.47 -12.39
C ILE A 19 7.71 -9.72 -12.35
N LYS A 20 6.94 -9.89 -11.27
CA LYS A 20 5.82 -10.84 -11.24
C LYS A 20 4.68 -10.21 -12.03
N ALA A 21 4.82 -10.25 -13.35
CA ALA A 21 3.68 -10.26 -14.24
C ALA A 21 2.81 -11.47 -13.86
N GLY A 22 1.54 -11.21 -13.53
CA GLY A 22 0.55 -12.26 -13.32
C GLY A 22 0.29 -12.60 -11.86
N VAL A 23 -0.46 -11.74 -11.16
CA VAL A 23 -1.50 -12.22 -10.24
C VAL A 23 -2.75 -11.36 -10.45
N VAL A 24 -3.57 -11.77 -11.41
CA VAL A 24 -5.00 -11.46 -11.44
C VAL A 24 -5.60 -12.18 -10.23
N GLN A 25 -5.65 -11.52 -9.08
CA GLN A 25 -6.41 -12.00 -7.93
C GLN A 25 -7.87 -11.56 -8.11
N THR A 26 -8.57 -12.27 -9.00
CA THR A 26 -10.04 -12.36 -9.00
C THR A 26 -10.48 -13.26 -7.85
N GLY A 27 -10.26 -12.81 -6.61
CA GLY A 27 -10.90 -13.34 -5.41
C GLY A 27 -12.12 -12.49 -5.08
N LYS A 28 -13.30 -12.89 -5.54
CA LYS A 28 -14.59 -12.28 -5.18
C LYS A 28 -15.00 -12.75 -3.79
N GLU A 29 -14.25 -12.37 -2.78
CA GLU A 29 -14.82 -12.25 -1.44
C GLU A 29 -15.51 -10.88 -1.34
N PRO A 30 -16.61 -10.72 -0.57
CA PRO A 30 -17.19 -9.41 -0.33
C PRO A 30 -16.10 -8.56 0.36
N LYS A 31 -15.41 -7.73 -0.43
CA LYS A 31 -14.32 -6.89 0.05
C LYS A 31 -14.91 -5.91 1.05
N LYS A 32 -14.89 -6.29 2.33
CA LYS A 32 -15.31 -5.40 3.41
C LYS A 32 -14.41 -4.17 3.37
N PHE A 33 -15.01 -3.02 3.63
CA PHE A 33 -14.23 -1.80 3.73
C PHE A 33 -13.21 -1.93 4.87
N PRO A 34 -11.93 -1.61 4.65
CA PRO A 34 -10.91 -1.68 5.70
C PRO A 34 -11.23 -0.72 6.85
N ALA A 35 -10.82 -1.10 8.06
CA ALA A 35 -10.97 -0.24 9.24
C ALA A 35 -10.11 1.03 9.13
N ASP A 36 -10.53 2.10 9.82
CA ASP A 36 -9.84 3.38 9.82
C ASP A 36 -8.38 3.32 10.28
N SER A 37 -8.09 2.45 11.25
CA SER A 37 -6.74 2.19 11.74
C SER A 37 -5.82 1.69 10.63
N VAL A 38 -6.34 0.78 9.79
CA VAL A 38 -5.62 0.24 8.63
C VAL A 38 -5.35 1.34 7.62
N LEU A 39 -6.37 2.12 7.26
CA LEU A 39 -6.25 3.22 6.28
C LEU A 39 -5.25 4.30 6.73
N LYS A 40 -5.19 4.60 8.02
CA LYS A 40 -4.23 5.56 8.58
C LYS A 40 -2.78 5.05 8.54
N GLY A 41 -2.60 3.73 8.64
CA GLY A 41 -1.30 3.06 8.55
C GLY A 41 -0.71 3.02 7.14
N LEU A 42 -1.55 3.14 6.10
CA LEU A 42 -1.10 3.14 4.70
C LEU A 42 -0.43 4.46 4.30
N THR A 43 0.51 4.35 3.37
CA THR A 43 1.04 5.49 2.61
C THR A 43 0.01 5.98 1.59
N LYS A 44 0.18 7.21 1.07
CA LYS A 44 -0.72 7.75 0.03
C LYS A 44 -0.76 6.89 -1.24
N LYS A 45 0.35 6.20 -1.55
CA LYS A 45 0.44 5.31 -2.72
C LYS A 45 -0.37 4.03 -2.50
N GLU A 46 -0.18 3.39 -1.36
CA GLU A 46 -0.90 2.16 -0.99
C GLU A 46 -2.40 2.41 -0.81
N LEU A 47 -2.79 3.59 -0.30
CA LEU A 47 -4.19 3.97 -0.17
C LEU A 47 -4.89 4.05 -1.54
N GLU A 48 -4.22 4.62 -2.54
CA GLU A 48 -4.73 4.72 -3.91
C GLU A 48 -4.77 3.35 -4.59
N GLU A 49 -3.74 2.52 -4.43
CA GLU A 49 -3.74 1.14 -4.95
C GLU A 49 -4.86 0.31 -4.32
N SER A 50 -5.05 0.45 -3.01
CA SER A 50 -6.17 -0.16 -2.30
C SER A 50 -7.50 0.32 -2.88
N ALA A 51 -7.72 1.63 -3.00
CA ALA A 51 -8.94 2.20 -3.57
C ALA A 51 -9.20 1.74 -5.01
N ARG A 52 -8.16 1.63 -5.86
CA ARG A 52 -8.27 1.08 -7.21
C ARG A 52 -8.75 -0.36 -7.22
N ASN A 53 -8.39 -1.16 -6.23
CA ASN A 53 -8.93 -2.53 -6.06
C ASN A 53 -10.44 -2.56 -5.78
N TYR A 54 -11.03 -1.44 -5.35
CA TYR A 54 -12.47 -1.23 -5.19
C TYR A 54 -13.10 -0.48 -6.38
N GLY A 55 -12.31 -0.10 -7.39
CA GLY A 55 -12.73 0.71 -8.54
C GLY A 55 -12.87 2.20 -8.24
N ILE A 56 -12.16 2.70 -7.22
CA ILE A 56 -12.18 4.11 -6.80
C ILE A 56 -10.83 4.73 -7.11
N GLU A 57 -10.84 5.84 -7.84
CA GLU A 57 -9.64 6.64 -8.09
C GLU A 57 -9.54 7.77 -7.07
N LEU A 58 -8.36 7.91 -6.45
CA LEU A 58 -8.08 8.94 -5.44
C LEU A 58 -7.02 9.93 -5.95
N ASP A 59 -7.22 11.21 -5.64
CA ASP A 59 -6.25 12.25 -5.98
C ASP A 59 -5.08 12.29 -4.98
N ARG A 60 -3.88 11.93 -5.44
CA ARG A 60 -2.63 11.94 -4.65
C ARG A 60 -2.11 13.33 -4.28
N ARG A 61 -2.62 14.39 -4.94
CA ARG A 61 -2.30 15.79 -4.61
C ARG A 61 -2.92 16.21 -3.28
N LYS A 62 -3.97 15.51 -2.86
CA LYS A 62 -4.61 15.74 -1.55
C LYS A 62 -3.75 15.23 -0.40
N THR A 63 -4.06 15.73 0.80
CA THR A 63 -3.51 15.19 2.04
C THR A 63 -4.02 13.77 2.28
N LYS A 64 -3.28 12.96 3.04
CA LYS A 64 -3.69 11.58 3.36
C LYS A 64 -5.08 11.53 4.02
N VAL A 65 -5.37 12.48 4.91
CA VAL A 65 -6.67 12.58 5.60
C VAL A 65 -7.81 12.79 4.59
N ASN A 66 -7.62 13.69 3.62
CA ASN A 66 -8.61 13.94 2.59
C ASN A 66 -8.78 12.74 1.67
N MET A 67 -7.70 12.06 1.28
CA MET A 67 -7.79 10.84 0.49
C MET A 67 -8.57 9.73 1.21
N ILE A 68 -8.39 9.56 2.53
CA ILE A 68 -9.15 8.58 3.33
C ILE A 68 -10.64 8.96 3.36
N SER A 69 -10.95 10.25 3.51
CA SER A 69 -12.33 10.75 3.48
C SER A 69 -12.99 10.53 2.14
N ASP A 70 -12.28 10.82 1.04
CA ASP A 70 -12.76 10.57 -0.33
C ASP A 70 -12.99 9.07 -0.56
N PHE A 71 -12.07 8.21 -0.13
CA PHE A 71 -12.22 6.76 -0.27
C PHE A 71 -13.49 6.24 0.41
N LYS A 72 -13.74 6.67 1.65
CA LYS A 72 -14.97 6.32 2.38
C LYS A 72 -16.21 6.81 1.66
N LYS A 73 -16.18 8.06 1.18
CA LYS A 73 -17.31 8.70 0.50
C LYS A 73 -17.65 7.98 -0.81
N GLU A 74 -16.66 7.71 -1.65
CA GLU A 74 -16.85 6.99 -2.91
C GLU A 74 -17.26 5.53 -2.67
N TYR A 75 -16.72 4.87 -1.64
CA TYR A 75 -17.15 3.52 -1.27
C TYR A 75 -18.61 3.48 -0.83
N SER A 76 -19.09 4.49 -0.09
CA SER A 76 -20.50 4.56 0.35
C SER A 76 -21.51 4.88 -0.75
N LYS A 77 -21.07 5.48 -1.86
CA LYS A 77 -21.92 5.81 -3.01
C LYS A 77 -22.14 4.64 -3.95
N LYS A 78 -21.25 3.65 -3.88
CA LYS A 78 -21.25 2.48 -4.74
C LYS A 78 -22.25 1.44 -4.23
#